data_AF-A0A931ZH52-F1
#
_entry.id   AF-A0A931ZH52-F1
#
_cell.length_a   1.000
_cell.length_b   1.000
_cell.length_c   1.000
_cell.angle_alpha   90.00
_cell.angle_beta   90.00
_cell.angle_gamma   90.00
#
_symmetry.space_group_name_H-M   'P 1'
#
loop_
_entity.id
_entity.type
_entity.pdbx_description
1 polymer ?
#
loop_
_entity_poly.entity_id
_entity_poly.type
_entity_poly.pdbx_seq_one_letter_code
_entity_poly.pdbx_strand_id
1 'polypeptide(L)'
;MRDGRSPAPEQPVPPQAEGLVRNLKRRQGLLGKLAESGAVKGGESPAIPEIVIKDTLLRFLDKTYKGMTEVDVKDVNNRIFMLLNRAATLVGKKQDTSPVTAMYAHPRAEARPINEKPYGEYKNEIQAIIALCNEYGVSLKSVTGMQHGLGVPKTAMLDELLAWCRANAIDLKSVTGMQHGLGVPKTAMLDELLAWCRANAIDLKSVTGM
;
A
#
# COMPACT_ATOMS: atom_id res chain seq x y z
N MET A 1 -13.21 -9.43 -32.05
CA MET A 1 -13.88 -10.53 -31.33
C MET A 1 -13.55 -10.37 -29.86
N ARG A 2 -14.54 -10.09 -29.00
CA ARG A 2 -14.33 -9.99 -27.54
C ARG A 2 -14.38 -11.39 -26.97
N ASP A 3 -13.29 -11.80 -26.32
CA ASP A 3 -13.12 -13.08 -25.64
C ASP A 3 -14.30 -13.33 -24.69
N GLY A 4 -15.10 -14.35 -25.00
CA GLY A 4 -16.24 -14.81 -24.21
C GLY A 4 -15.82 -15.60 -22.97
N ARG A 5 -14.90 -15.05 -22.16
CA ARG A 5 -14.61 -15.62 -20.84
C ARG A 5 -15.74 -15.22 -19.91
N SER A 6 -16.55 -16.19 -19.50
CA SER A 6 -17.42 -16.03 -18.34
C SER A 6 -16.60 -15.43 -17.19
N PRO A 7 -17.11 -14.43 -16.47
CA PRO A 7 -16.39 -13.88 -15.31
C PRO A 7 -16.07 -15.03 -14.37
N ALA A 8 -14.82 -15.06 -13.89
CA ALA A 8 -14.41 -16.05 -12.89
C ALA A 8 -15.38 -15.96 -11.70
N PRO A 9 -15.76 -17.10 -11.09
CA PRO A 9 -16.64 -17.09 -9.93
C PRO A 9 -16.01 -16.23 -8.82
N GLU A 10 -16.82 -15.36 -8.21
CA GLU A 10 -16.39 -14.49 -7.12
C GLU A 10 -15.78 -15.33 -5.98
N GLN A 11 -14.64 -14.90 -5.46
CA GLN A 11 -13.99 -15.61 -4.37
C GLN A 11 -14.85 -15.45 -3.09
N PRO A 12 -15.29 -16.54 -2.43
CA PRO A 12 -16.02 -16.43 -1.19
C PRO A 12 -15.15 -15.83 -0.09
N VAL A 13 -15.78 -15.10 0.83
CA VAL A 13 -15.11 -14.58 2.03
C VAL A 13 -14.78 -15.75 2.96
N PRO A 14 -13.50 -15.96 3.35
CA PRO A 14 -13.17 -16.98 4.34
C PRO A 14 -13.92 -16.69 5.66
N PRO A 15 -14.48 -17.69 6.36
CA PRO A 15 -15.23 -17.46 7.60
C PRO A 15 -14.45 -16.65 8.64
N GLN A 16 -13.14 -16.92 8.74
CA GLN A 16 -12.20 -16.23 9.62
C GLN A 16 -11.99 -14.73 9.26
N ALA A 17 -12.30 -14.32 8.03
CA ALA A 17 -12.20 -12.94 7.54
C ALA A 17 -13.49 -12.13 7.74
N GLU A 18 -14.60 -12.73 8.16
CA GLU A 18 -15.90 -12.04 8.27
C GLU A 18 -15.83 -10.77 9.14
N GLY A 19 -15.13 -10.86 10.27
CA GLY A 19 -14.91 -9.73 11.17
C GLY A 19 -14.12 -8.59 10.52
N LEU A 20 -13.05 -8.92 9.77
CA LEU A 20 -12.25 -7.96 9.02
C LEU A 20 -13.09 -7.28 7.93
N VAL A 21 -13.81 -8.05 7.12
CA VAL A 21 -14.67 -7.52 6.04
C VAL A 21 -15.76 -6.62 6.62
N ARG A 22 -16.39 -7.03 7.73
CA ARG A 22 -17.38 -6.22 8.44
C ARG A 22 -16.78 -4.90 8.94
N ASN A 23 -15.57 -4.93 9.50
CA ASN A 23 -14.88 -3.73 9.98
C ASN A 23 -14.52 -2.77 8.84
N LEU A 24 -14.08 -3.28 7.69
CA LEU A 24 -13.81 -2.48 6.49
C LEU A 24 -15.09 -1.80 5.99
N LYS A 25 -16.21 -2.54 5.88
CA LYS A 25 -17.52 -1.98 5.50
C LYS A 25 -18.02 -0.93 6.49
N ARG A 26 -17.88 -1.18 7.81
CA ARG A 26 -18.22 -0.18 8.85
C ARG A 26 -17.38 1.09 8.71
N ARG A 27 -16.08 0.95 8.42
CA ARG A 27 -15.19 2.09 8.21
C ARG A 27 -15.62 2.93 7.01
N GLN A 28 -16.00 2.29 5.90
CA GLN A 28 -16.55 2.98 4.74
C GLN A 28 -17.80 3.81 5.12
N GLY A 29 -18.74 3.23 5.87
CA GLY A 29 -19.92 3.96 6.35
C GLY A 29 -19.57 5.15 7.26
N LEU A 30 -18.56 5.01 8.13
CA LEU A 30 -18.08 6.11 8.98
C LEU A 30 -17.40 7.22 8.18
N LEU A 31 -16.59 6.85 7.17
CA LEU A 31 -16.04 7.82 6.24
C LEU A 31 -17.20 8.60 5.59
N GLY A 32 -18.22 7.91 5.08
CA GLY A 32 -19.38 8.52 4.40
C GLY A 32 -20.02 9.63 5.23
N LYS A 33 -20.33 9.31 6.48
CA LYS A 33 -20.90 10.26 7.44
C LYS A 33 -20.01 11.48 7.72
N LEU A 34 -18.68 11.31 7.72
CA LEU A 34 -17.74 12.42 7.94
C LEU A 34 -17.65 13.35 6.73
N ALA A 35 -17.81 12.82 5.50
CA ALA A 35 -17.91 13.67 4.31
C ALA A 35 -19.22 14.46 4.31
N GLU A 36 -20.33 13.80 4.66
CA GLU A 36 -21.67 14.43 4.73
C GLU A 36 -21.75 15.51 5.81
N SER A 37 -21.04 15.37 6.93
CA SER A 37 -21.08 16.32 8.04
C SER A 37 -20.25 17.60 7.84
N GLY A 38 -19.67 17.81 6.65
CA GLY A 38 -18.90 19.03 6.35
C GLY A 38 -17.55 19.12 7.05
N ALA A 39 -17.02 18.01 7.58
CA ALA A 39 -15.69 17.95 8.20
C ALA A 39 -14.54 18.15 7.17
N VAL A 40 -14.85 18.18 5.87
CA VAL A 40 -13.94 18.53 4.78
C VAL A 40 -14.28 19.95 4.31
N LYS A 41 -13.41 20.93 4.62
CA LYS A 41 -13.58 22.32 4.20
C LYS A 41 -13.44 22.46 2.68
N GLY A 42 -14.40 23.13 2.04
CA GLY A 42 -14.39 23.47 0.61
C GLY A 42 -15.48 22.70 -0.13
N GLY A 43 -16.49 23.42 -0.60
CA GLY A 43 -17.77 22.87 -1.03
C GLY A 43 -17.69 21.92 -2.20
N GLU A 44 -17.97 20.66 -1.91
CA GLU A 44 -18.63 19.60 -2.70
C GLU A 44 -18.54 18.36 -1.80
N SER A 45 -19.65 17.68 -1.50
CA SER A 45 -19.61 16.45 -0.70
C SER A 45 -18.69 15.45 -1.42
N PRO A 46 -17.49 15.14 -0.90
CA PRO A 46 -16.57 14.28 -1.61
C PRO A 46 -17.22 12.89 -1.71
N ALA A 47 -17.49 12.43 -2.93
CA ALA A 47 -17.98 11.08 -3.16
C ALA A 47 -16.95 10.11 -2.57
N ILE A 48 -17.31 9.42 -1.48
CA ILE A 48 -16.38 8.50 -0.84
C ILE A 48 -16.39 7.21 -1.66
N PRO A 49 -15.25 6.85 -2.28
CA PRO A 49 -15.19 5.65 -3.06
C PRO A 49 -15.33 4.45 -2.13
N GLU A 50 -16.17 3.49 -2.54
CA GLU A 50 -16.34 2.22 -1.87
C GLU A 50 -14.99 1.52 -1.65
N ILE A 51 -14.81 0.90 -0.48
CA ILE A 51 -13.62 0.07 -0.22
C ILE A 51 -13.79 -1.22 -1.02
N VAL A 52 -13.14 -1.28 -2.18
CA VAL A 52 -13.19 -2.47 -3.03
C VAL A 52 -12.34 -3.58 -2.42
N ILE A 53 -13.00 -4.64 -1.96
CA ILE A 53 -12.36 -5.87 -1.50
C ILE A 53 -12.04 -6.73 -2.72
N LYS A 54 -10.74 -6.91 -3.01
CA LYS A 54 -10.30 -7.71 -4.15
C LYS A 54 -10.32 -9.20 -3.83
N ASP A 55 -10.65 -10.03 -4.82
CA ASP A 55 -10.52 -11.49 -4.72
C ASP A 55 -9.10 -11.92 -4.34
N THR A 56 -8.09 -11.18 -4.79
CA THR A 56 -6.70 -11.44 -4.43
C THR A 56 -6.46 -11.30 -2.93
N LEU A 57 -7.18 -10.40 -2.23
CA LEU A 57 -7.14 -10.35 -0.78
C LEU A 57 -7.78 -11.62 -0.20
N LEU A 58 -8.96 -12.01 -0.67
CA LEU A 58 -9.69 -13.16 -0.13
C LEU A 58 -8.90 -14.47 -0.32
N ARG A 59 -8.27 -14.67 -1.49
CA ARG A 59 -7.35 -15.79 -1.73
C ARG A 59 -6.11 -15.74 -0.86
N PHE A 60 -5.55 -14.56 -0.63
CA PHE A 60 -4.43 -14.39 0.29
C PHE A 60 -4.84 -14.81 1.71
N LEU A 61 -5.95 -14.30 2.21
CA LEU A 61 -6.47 -14.63 3.54
C LEU A 61 -6.76 -16.13 3.70
N ASP A 62 -7.43 -16.76 2.73
CA ASP A 62 -7.69 -18.20 2.73
C ASP A 62 -6.41 -19.02 2.88
N LYS A 63 -5.35 -18.65 2.17
CA LYS A 63 -4.04 -19.30 2.28
C LYS A 63 -3.37 -19.00 3.62
N THR A 64 -3.39 -17.75 4.06
CA THR A 64 -2.72 -17.31 5.28
C THR A 64 -3.30 -17.97 6.52
N TYR A 65 -4.62 -18.17 6.60
CA TYR A 65 -5.26 -18.74 7.78
C TYR A 65 -5.05 -20.25 7.96
N LYS A 66 -4.53 -20.96 6.95
CA LYS A 66 -4.33 -22.42 7.06
C LYS A 66 -3.34 -22.74 8.17
N GLY A 67 -3.81 -23.49 9.16
CA GLY A 67 -3.01 -23.90 10.32
C GLY A 67 -2.79 -22.82 11.38
N MET A 68 -3.41 -21.64 11.24
CA MET A 68 -3.34 -20.59 12.26
C MET A 68 -4.34 -20.84 13.39
N THR A 69 -3.98 -20.41 14.60
CA THR A 69 -4.93 -20.36 15.72
C THR A 69 -5.90 -19.19 15.55
N GLU A 70 -7.02 -19.21 16.27
CA GLU A 70 -7.97 -18.07 16.29
C GLU A 70 -7.31 -16.76 16.74
N VAL A 71 -6.34 -16.84 17.66
CA VAL A 71 -5.58 -15.70 18.17
C VAL A 71 -4.71 -15.12 17.05
N ASP A 72 -4.00 -15.95 16.30
CA ASP A 72 -3.15 -15.52 15.19
C ASP A 72 -3.96 -14.92 14.04
N VAL A 73 -5.08 -15.57 13.69
CA VAL A 73 -6.04 -15.05 12.71
C VAL A 73 -6.51 -13.65 13.11
N LYS A 74 -6.86 -13.46 14.38
CA LYS A 74 -7.30 -12.16 14.90
C LYS A 74 -6.18 -11.10 14.82
N ASP A 75 -4.94 -11.47 15.15
CA ASP A 75 -3.79 -10.56 15.03
C ASP A 75 -3.55 -10.14 13.57
N VAL A 76 -3.51 -11.09 12.63
CA VAL A 76 -3.39 -10.81 11.19
C VAL A 76 -4.51 -9.89 10.70
N ASN A 77 -5.76 -10.19 11.07
CA ASN A 77 -6.92 -9.36 10.74
C ASN A 77 -6.76 -7.92 11.25
N ASN A 78 -6.31 -7.74 12.50
CA ASN A 78 -6.10 -6.41 13.09
C ASN A 78 -5.02 -5.62 12.37
N ARG A 79 -3.94 -6.27 11.92
CA ARG A 79 -2.85 -5.64 11.17
C ARG A 79 -3.29 -5.21 9.78
N ILE A 80 -3.98 -6.09 9.05
CA ILE A 80 -4.54 -5.80 7.73
C ILE A 80 -5.51 -4.63 7.82
N PHE A 81 -6.42 -4.65 8.80
CA PHE A 81 -7.34 -3.56 9.03
C PHE A 81 -6.60 -2.25 9.35
N MET A 82 -5.59 -2.27 10.23
CA MET A 82 -4.80 -1.07 10.58
C MET A 82 -4.15 -0.46 9.33
N LEU A 83 -3.48 -1.27 8.52
CA LEU A 83 -2.83 -0.82 7.30
C LEU A 83 -3.82 -0.22 6.31
N LEU A 84 -4.92 -0.92 6.01
CA LEU A 84 -5.94 -0.42 5.08
C LEU A 84 -6.63 0.84 5.60
N ASN A 85 -6.97 0.87 6.90
CA ASN A 85 -7.63 2.00 7.52
C ASN A 85 -6.75 3.26 7.51
N ARG A 86 -5.43 3.11 7.67
CA ARG A 86 -4.50 4.24 7.63
C ARG A 86 -4.10 4.65 6.22
N ALA A 87 -4.12 3.71 5.28
CA ALA A 87 -3.89 3.97 3.85
C ALA A 87 -5.08 4.66 3.16
N ALA A 88 -6.28 4.56 3.74
CA ALA A 88 -7.49 5.19 3.21
C ALA A 88 -7.40 6.72 3.30
N THR A 89 -7.46 7.41 2.15
CA THR A 89 -7.53 8.87 2.08
C THR A 89 -8.98 9.33 1.90
N LEU A 90 -9.33 10.45 2.53
CA LEU A 90 -10.69 11.00 2.49
C LEU A 90 -11.09 11.59 1.13
N VAL A 91 -10.15 11.85 0.23
CA VAL A 91 -10.41 12.65 -0.99
C VAL A 91 -9.86 11.97 -2.25
N GLY A 92 -10.75 11.77 -3.25
CA GLY A 92 -10.44 11.68 -4.68
C GLY A 92 -9.80 10.40 -5.23
N LYS A 93 -9.48 9.39 -4.43
CA LYS A 93 -8.82 8.16 -4.93
C LYS A 93 -9.54 6.89 -4.48
N LYS A 94 -9.69 5.93 -5.41
CA LYS A 94 -10.25 4.59 -5.17
C LYS A 94 -9.63 3.96 -3.92
N GLN A 95 -10.46 3.71 -2.91
CA GLN A 95 -10.09 2.93 -1.74
C GLN A 95 -10.24 1.45 -2.11
N ASP A 96 -9.17 0.68 -1.96
CA ASP A 96 -9.21 -0.75 -2.23
C ASP A 96 -8.16 -1.47 -1.38
N THR A 97 -8.22 -2.79 -1.40
CA THR A 97 -7.29 -3.64 -0.65
C THR A 97 -5.92 -3.76 -1.32
N SER A 98 -5.63 -2.93 -2.33
CA SER A 98 -4.39 -3.03 -3.11
C SER A 98 -3.11 -2.91 -2.30
N PRO A 99 -3.01 -2.05 -1.26
CA PRO A 99 -1.77 -1.93 -0.50
C PRO A 99 -1.37 -3.26 0.15
N VAL A 100 -2.34 -3.95 0.74
CA VAL A 100 -2.10 -5.27 1.35
C VAL A 100 -1.80 -6.30 0.28
N THR A 101 -2.61 -6.38 -0.78
CA THR A 101 -2.41 -7.43 -1.79
C THR A 101 -1.08 -7.27 -2.53
N ALA A 102 -0.66 -6.04 -2.83
CA ALA A 102 0.60 -5.79 -3.49
C ALA A 102 1.79 -6.22 -2.63
N MET A 103 1.77 -5.93 -1.33
CA MET A 103 2.89 -6.25 -0.45
C MET A 103 2.92 -7.70 0.04
N TYR A 104 1.77 -8.36 0.16
CA TYR A 104 1.66 -9.63 0.90
C TYR A 104 0.98 -10.79 0.16
N ALA A 105 0.23 -10.57 -0.94
CA ALA A 105 -0.50 -11.67 -1.57
C ALA A 105 0.41 -12.68 -2.28
N HIS A 106 1.58 -12.23 -2.72
CA HIS A 106 2.60 -13.03 -3.40
C HIS A 106 3.97 -12.74 -2.76
N PRO A 107 4.19 -13.20 -1.52
CA PRO A 107 5.42 -12.90 -0.80
C PRO A 107 6.61 -13.58 -1.48
N ARG A 108 7.71 -12.84 -1.61
CA ARG A 108 9.03 -13.38 -1.96
C ARG A 108 9.62 -14.14 -0.76
N ALA A 109 10.67 -14.92 -0.99
CA ALA A 109 11.28 -15.76 0.06
C ALA A 109 11.80 -14.91 1.24
N GLU A 110 12.33 -13.74 0.93
CA GLU A 110 12.90 -12.75 1.85
C GLU A 110 11.89 -11.70 2.33
N ALA A 111 10.61 -11.88 2.01
CA ALA A 111 9.58 -10.90 2.33
C ALA A 111 9.39 -10.74 3.83
N ARG A 112 9.25 -9.49 4.26
CA ARG A 112 8.97 -9.18 5.66
C ARG A 112 7.54 -9.60 6.01
N PRO A 113 7.32 -10.52 6.97
CA PRO A 113 5.99 -10.97 7.31
C PRO A 113 5.19 -9.87 8.03
N ILE A 114 3.87 -9.86 7.89
CA ILE A 114 3.01 -8.82 8.48
C ILE A 114 3.06 -8.80 10.01
N ASN A 115 3.34 -9.96 10.62
CA ASN A 115 3.44 -10.19 12.05
C ASN A 115 4.87 -10.24 12.58
N GLU A 116 5.87 -9.74 11.84
CA GLU A 116 7.28 -9.72 12.26
C GLU A 116 7.49 -9.08 13.65
N LYS A 117 6.76 -7.99 13.93
CA LYS A 117 6.85 -7.22 15.18
C LYS A 117 5.58 -7.34 16.02
N PRO A 118 5.64 -7.11 17.35
CA PRO A 118 4.45 -6.94 18.17
C PRO A 118 3.48 -5.90 17.57
N TYR A 119 2.18 -6.09 17.78
CA TYR A 119 1.16 -5.24 17.16
C TYR A 119 1.35 -3.74 17.45
N GLY A 120 1.77 -3.39 18.67
CA GLY A 120 2.03 -2.00 19.06
C GLY A 120 3.13 -1.34 18.21
N GLU A 121 4.24 -2.05 17.98
CA GLU A 121 5.33 -1.57 17.14
C GLU A 121 4.93 -1.49 15.66
N TYR A 122 4.23 -2.51 15.16
CA TYR A 122 3.69 -2.49 13.80
C TYR A 122 2.79 -1.28 13.57
N LYS A 123 1.86 -1.02 14.51
CA LYS A 123 0.97 0.14 14.46
C LYS A 123 1.75 1.45 14.38
N ASN A 124 2.76 1.63 15.24
CA ASN A 124 3.59 2.84 15.26
C ASN A 124 4.36 3.01 13.93
N GLU A 125 4.87 1.90 13.39
CA GLU A 125 5.60 1.91 12.11
C GLU A 125 4.69 2.31 10.94
N ILE A 126 3.49 1.74 10.84
CA ILE A 126 2.50 2.15 9.82
C ILE A 126 2.12 3.61 9.99
N GLN A 127 1.95 4.10 11.21
CA GLN A 127 1.66 5.51 11.46
C GLN A 127 2.80 6.42 10.97
N ALA A 128 4.05 6.04 11.23
CA ALA A 128 5.20 6.80 10.76
C ALA A 128 5.30 6.80 9.22
N ILE A 129 5.11 5.65 8.57
CA ILE A 129 5.10 5.55 7.10
C ILE A 129 4.03 6.46 6.48
N ILE A 130 2.82 6.46 7.05
CA ILE A 130 1.72 7.30 6.54
C ILE A 130 1.99 8.78 6.80
N ALA A 131 2.58 9.13 7.94
CA ALA A 131 3.01 10.50 8.23
C ALA A 131 4.05 11.00 7.22
N LEU A 132 5.08 10.19 6.92
CA LEU A 132 6.06 10.48 5.87
C LEU A 132 5.40 10.63 4.50
N CYS A 133 4.50 9.71 4.14
CA CYS A 133 3.78 9.81 2.88
C CYS A 133 3.03 11.15 2.74
N ASN A 134 2.35 11.58 3.82
CA ASN A 134 1.65 12.87 3.84
C ASN A 134 2.62 14.07 3.77
N GLU A 135 3.72 14.04 4.52
CA GLU A 135 4.74 15.10 4.54
C GLU A 135 5.36 15.34 3.16
N TYR A 136 5.64 14.26 2.42
CA TYR A 136 6.23 14.32 1.09
C TYR A 136 5.18 14.39 -0.04
N GLY A 137 3.88 14.45 0.30
CA GLY A 137 2.80 14.53 -0.69
C GLY A 137 2.66 13.28 -1.57
N VAL A 138 3.13 12.12 -1.10
CA VAL A 138 3.10 10.85 -1.84
C VAL A 138 2.02 9.93 -1.30
N SER A 139 1.50 9.04 -2.15
CA SER A 139 0.54 8.03 -1.71
C SER A 139 1.24 6.74 -1.29
N LEU A 140 0.70 6.03 -0.30
CA LEU A 140 1.18 4.68 0.04
C LEU A 140 1.15 3.74 -1.18
N LYS A 141 0.20 3.92 -2.11
CA LYS A 141 0.15 3.13 -3.34
C LYS A 141 1.41 3.26 -4.20
N SER A 142 2.03 4.44 -4.23
CA SER A 142 3.32 4.67 -4.90
C SER A 142 4.44 3.82 -4.28
N VAL A 143 4.41 3.64 -2.95
CA VAL A 143 5.35 2.79 -2.21
C VAL A 143 5.08 1.30 -2.44
N THR A 144 3.81 0.90 -2.55
CA THR A 144 3.44 -0.53 -2.70
C THR A 144 3.91 -1.16 -4.00
N GLY A 145 4.17 -0.36 -5.04
CA GLY A 145 4.72 -0.84 -6.31
C GLY A 145 6.15 -1.37 -6.17
N MET A 146 7.03 -0.60 -5.51
CA MET A 146 8.41 -1.06 -5.26
C MET A 146 8.47 -2.18 -4.22
N GLN A 147 7.55 -2.17 -3.26
CA GLN A 147 7.44 -3.21 -2.22
C GLN A 147 6.63 -4.45 -2.64
N HIS A 148 6.40 -4.66 -3.94
CA HIS A 148 5.59 -5.79 -4.41
C HIS A 148 6.15 -7.14 -3.93
N GLY A 149 5.37 -7.83 -3.09
CA GLY A 149 5.75 -9.11 -2.49
C GLY A 149 6.82 -9.02 -1.39
N LEU A 150 7.19 -7.84 -0.89
CA LEU A 150 8.27 -7.66 0.08
C LEU A 150 7.79 -7.25 1.48
N GLY A 151 6.48 -7.07 1.68
CA GLY A 151 5.91 -6.52 2.91
C GLY A 151 6.09 -5.00 3.02
N VAL A 152 5.80 -4.44 4.20
CA VAL A 152 5.96 -3.00 4.45
C VAL A 152 7.43 -2.59 4.55
N PRO A 153 7.82 -1.44 3.97
CA PRO A 153 9.21 -1.00 3.99
C PRO A 153 9.62 -0.60 5.41
N LYS A 154 10.93 -0.57 5.66
CA LYS A 154 11.47 0.07 6.88
C LYS A 154 11.28 1.58 6.77
N THR A 155 10.73 2.20 7.81
CA THR A 155 10.46 3.64 7.86
C THR A 155 11.70 4.48 7.54
N ALA A 156 12.85 4.14 8.12
CA ALA A 156 14.10 4.88 7.90
C ALA A 156 14.55 4.87 6.44
N MET A 157 14.46 3.72 5.76
CA MET A 157 14.83 3.62 4.34
C MET A 157 13.87 4.41 3.46
N LEU A 158 12.56 4.39 3.77
CA LEU A 158 11.58 5.17 3.03
C LEU A 158 11.82 6.67 3.21
N ASP A 159 12.09 7.13 4.44
CA ASP A 159 12.40 8.53 4.73
C ASP A 159 13.65 8.99 3.97
N GLU A 160 14.73 8.19 4.02
CA GLU A 160 15.97 8.46 3.29
C GLU A 160 15.74 8.62 1.78
N LEU A 161 14.94 7.71 1.18
CA LEU A 161 14.56 7.82 -0.24
C LEU A 161 13.76 9.09 -0.53
N LEU A 162 12.76 9.40 0.30
CA LEU A 162 11.89 10.56 0.07
C LEU A 162 12.67 11.87 0.21
N ALA A 163 13.57 11.95 1.19
CA ALA A 163 14.50 13.06 1.36
C ALA A 163 15.42 13.21 0.14
N TRP A 164 15.97 12.10 -0.36
CA TRP A 164 16.81 12.10 -1.56
C TRP A 164 16.07 12.60 -2.81
N CYS A 165 14.84 12.14 -3.03
CA CYS A 165 13.98 12.59 -4.13
C CYS A 165 13.72 14.10 -4.05
N ARG A 166 13.39 14.61 -2.85
CA ARG A 166 13.18 16.05 -2.62
C ARG A 166 14.46 16.86 -2.88
N ALA A 167 15.60 16.42 -2.35
CA ALA A 167 16.88 17.10 -2.51
C ALA A 167 17.34 17.19 -3.97
N ASN A 168 17.03 16.17 -4.77
CA ASN A 168 17.41 16.11 -6.19
C ASN A 168 16.30 16.56 -7.16
N ALA A 169 15.15 17.03 -6.65
CA ALA A 169 13.98 17.39 -7.45
C ALA A 169 13.49 16.27 -8.39
N ILE A 170 13.59 15.02 -7.93
CA ILE A 170 13.16 13.82 -8.66
C ILE A 170 11.79 13.37 -8.18
N ASP A 171 10.89 13.07 -9.11
CA ASP A 171 9.61 12.45 -8.77
C ASP A 171 9.85 11.02 -8.26
N LEU A 172 9.30 10.69 -7.09
CA LEU A 172 9.33 9.34 -6.55
C LEU A 172 8.85 8.31 -7.57
N LYS A 173 7.91 8.68 -8.45
CA LYS A 173 7.44 7.79 -9.52
C LYS A 173 8.59 7.24 -10.34
N SER A 174 9.51 8.08 -10.80
CA SER A 174 10.68 7.67 -11.59
C SER A 174 11.44 6.53 -10.89
N VAL A 175 11.66 6.64 -9.58
CA VAL A 175 12.30 5.57 -8.80
C VAL A 175 11.40 4.34 -8.66
N THR A 176 10.12 4.52 -8.37
CA THR A 176 9.21 3.38 -8.14
C THR A 176 8.97 2.52 -9.38
N GLY A 177 9.07 3.09 -10.59
CA GLY A 177 8.94 2.34 -11.85
C GLY A 177 10.10 1.36 -12.04
N MET A 178 11.34 1.83 -11.90
CA MET A 178 12.54 0.97 -11.98
C MET A 178 12.61 -0.04 -10.83
N GLN A 179 12.06 0.28 -9.66
CA GLN A 179 12.15 -0.56 -8.46
C GLN A 179 10.99 -1.55 -8.28
N HIS A 180 10.19 -1.83 -9.31
CA HIS A 180 9.01 -2.68 -9.15
C HIS A 180 9.34 -4.06 -8.55
N GLY A 181 8.90 -4.29 -7.31
CA GLY A 181 9.19 -5.52 -6.56
C GLY A 181 10.65 -5.72 -6.14
N LEU A 182 11.50 -4.69 -6.22
CA LEU A 182 12.90 -4.70 -5.79
C LEU A 182 13.13 -4.01 -4.44
N GLY A 183 12.08 -3.46 -3.86
CA GLY A 183 12.10 -2.78 -2.57
C GLY A 183 12.62 -1.35 -2.64
N VAL A 184 12.72 -0.71 -1.47
CA VAL A 184 13.29 0.64 -1.34
C VAL A 184 14.80 0.60 -1.66
N PRO A 185 15.28 1.31 -2.69
CA PRO A 185 16.70 1.34 -3.04
C PRO A 185 17.50 2.13 -2.00
N LYS A 186 18.81 1.85 -1.94
CA LYS A 186 19.77 2.69 -1.21
C LYS A 186 20.05 3.96 -2.00
N THR A 187 20.13 5.10 -1.33
CA THR A 187 20.39 6.40 -1.96
C THR A 187 21.74 6.46 -2.67
N ALA A 188 22.78 5.80 -2.13
CA ALA A 188 24.09 5.73 -2.77
C ALA A 188 24.04 5.15 -4.21
N MET A 189 23.19 4.15 -4.46
CA MET A 189 23.00 3.60 -5.81
C MET A 189 22.30 4.59 -6.74
N LEU A 190 21.38 5.39 -6.18
CA LEU A 190 20.68 6.44 -6.94
C LEU A 190 21.61 7.61 -7.24
N ASP A 191 22.55 7.94 -6.36
CA ASP A 191 23.58 8.97 -6.60
C ASP A 191 24.48 8.61 -7.77
N GLU A 192 24.97 7.36 -7.82
CA GLU A 192 25.78 6.86 -8.94
C GLU A 192 25.00 6.93 -10.27
N LEU A 193 23.75 6.46 -10.26
CA LEU A 193 22.88 6.50 -11.44
C LEU A 193 22.62 7.94 -11.90
N LEU A 194 22.33 8.85 -10.95
CA LEU A 194 22.06 10.25 -11.26
C LEU A 194 23.30 10.97 -11.78
N ALA A 195 24.48 10.68 -11.24
CA ALA A 195 25.75 11.19 -11.74
C ALA A 195 26.00 10.74 -13.19
N TRP A 196 25.76 9.45 -13.48
CA TRP A 196 25.87 8.93 -14.84
C TRP A 196 24.86 9.59 -15.79
N CYS A 197 23.60 9.75 -15.38
CA CYS A 197 22.58 10.45 -16.18
C CYS A 197 23.00 11.87 -16.52
N ARG A 198 23.49 12.63 -15.53
CA ARG A 198 23.99 14.01 -15.71
C ARG A 198 25.20 14.06 -16.66
N ALA A 199 26.16 13.15 -16.52
CA ALA A 199 27.34 13.09 -17.38
C ALA A 199 27.00 12.80 -18.86
N ASN A 200 25.89 12.09 -19.11
CA ASN A 200 25.44 11.73 -20.46
C ASN A 200 24.29 12.62 -20.97
N ALA A 201 23.90 13.67 -20.23
CA ALA A 201 22.75 14.52 -20.53
C ALA A 201 21.44 13.73 -20.74
N ILE A 202 21.24 12.67 -19.96
CA ILE A 202 20.06 11.81 -19.99
C ILE A 202 19.14 12.20 -18.82
N ASP A 203 17.84 12.34 -19.08
CA ASP A 203 16.84 12.47 -18.02
C ASP A 203 16.62 11.10 -17.36
N LEU A 204 16.70 11.03 -16.02
CA LEU A 204 16.41 9.82 -15.26
C LEU A 204 15.05 9.22 -15.62
N LYS A 205 14.03 10.05 -15.92
CA LYS A 205 12.70 9.58 -16.35
C LYS A 205 12.77 8.67 -17.58
N SER A 206 13.64 9.00 -18.54
CA SER A 206 13.80 8.26 -19.78
C SER A 206 14.38 6.86 -19.58
N VAL A 207 15.15 6.65 -18.51
CA VAL A 207 15.67 5.33 -18.10
C VAL A 207 14.58 4.50 -17.43
N THR A 208 13.65 5.15 -16.73
CA THR A 208 12.64 4.49 -15.88
C THR A 208 11.38 4.07 -16.65
N GLY A 209 11.23 4.51 -17.90
CA GLY A 209 10.08 4.17 -18.76
C GLY A 209 8.75 4.78 -18.31
N MET A 210 8.77 5.87 -17.52
CA MET A 210 7.59 6.57 -16.99
C MET A 210 7.62 8.08 -17.18
#